data_AF-A0A0B1RBX6-F1
#
_entry.id   AF-A0A0B1RBX6-F1
#
_cell.length_a   1.000
_cell.length_b   1.000
_cell.length_c   1.000
_cell.angle_alpha   90.00
_cell.angle_beta   90.00
_cell.angle_gamma   90.00
#
_symmetry.space_group_name_H-M   'P 1'
#
loop_
_entity.id
_entity.type
_entity.pdbx_description
1 polymer ?
#
loop_
_entity_poly.entity_id
_entity_poly.type
_entity_poly.pdbx_seq_one_letter_code
_entity_poly.pdbx_strand_id
1 'polypeptide(L)'
;MQNFHFLDQLIFGYFNQDADIINDGEDTIEGTVQIFKKSAPDWMLKDLVEEVDDFISTYADGVEEEFKKRYEFDFAPELWETTVHEFLMTVRQICSQK
;
A
#
# COMPACT_ATOMS: atom_id res chain seq x y z
N MET A 1 -11.60 -14.90 -0.16
CA MET A 1 -10.35 -14.20 0.18
C MET A 1 -10.70 -13.14 1.20
N GLN A 2 -9.84 -12.90 2.18
CA GLN A 2 -10.03 -11.81 3.15
C GLN A 2 -9.98 -10.47 2.42
N ASN A 3 -10.81 -9.50 2.83
CA ASN A 3 -10.86 -8.18 2.21
C ASN A 3 -9.95 -7.23 2.99
N PHE A 4 -9.15 -6.44 2.26
CA PHE A 4 -8.25 -5.42 2.81
C PHE A 4 -8.61 -4.11 2.11
N HIS A 5 -9.73 -3.52 2.51
CA HIS A 5 -10.42 -2.49 1.74
C HIS A 5 -9.60 -1.21 1.58
N PHE A 6 -8.90 -0.79 2.64
CA PHE A 6 -8.09 0.41 2.61
C PHE A 6 -6.74 0.16 1.94
N LEU A 7 -6.19 -1.05 2.04
CA LEU A 7 -5.03 -1.44 1.23
C LEU A 7 -5.38 -1.47 -0.26
N ASP A 8 -6.54 -2.04 -0.63
CA ASP A 8 -7.08 -2.01 -1.99
C ASP A 8 -7.22 -0.56 -2.47
N GLN A 9 -7.78 0.32 -1.62
CA GLN A 9 -7.98 1.73 -1.96
C GLN A 9 -6.65 2.48 -2.15
N LEU A 10 -5.63 2.20 -1.33
CA LEU A 10 -4.29 2.75 -1.51
C LEU A 10 -3.70 2.32 -2.86
N ILE A 11 -3.75 1.01 -3.16
CA ILE A 11 -3.11 0.47 -4.35
C ILE A 11 -3.84 0.95 -5.61
N PHE A 12 -5.14 0.71 -5.72
CA PHE A 12 -5.90 1.05 -6.91
C PHE A 12 -6.11 2.56 -7.07
N GLY A 13 -6.02 3.33 -5.98
CA GLY A 13 -6.19 4.78 -6.02
C GLY A 13 -4.91 5.55 -6.30
N TYR A 14 -3.74 5.04 -5.89
CA TYR A 14 -2.50 5.82 -5.88
C TYR A 14 -1.29 5.10 -6.48
N PHE A 15 -1.23 3.77 -6.42
CA PHE A 15 -0.09 2.98 -6.97
C PHE A 15 -0.41 2.25 -8.27
N ASN A 16 -1.59 2.51 -8.87
CA ASN A 16 -1.99 1.89 -10.12
C ASN A 16 -1.07 2.31 -11.29
N GLN A 17 -1.36 1.80 -12.49
CA GLN A 17 -0.56 2.03 -13.69
C GLN A 17 -0.39 3.50 -14.10
N ASP A 18 -1.28 4.38 -13.64
CA ASP A 18 -1.27 5.82 -13.91
C ASP A 18 -0.64 6.63 -12.76
N ALA A 19 0.07 6.01 -11.81
CA ALA A 19 0.64 6.65 -10.63
C ALA A 19 1.48 7.91 -10.96
N ASP A 20 2.26 7.87 -12.04
CA ASP A 20 3.08 9.00 -12.51
C ASP A 20 2.24 10.18 -13.04
N ILE A 21 1.00 9.91 -13.46
CA ILE A 21 0.05 10.91 -13.96
C ILE A 21 -0.81 11.47 -12.83
N ILE A 22 -1.33 10.60 -11.96
CA ILE A 22 -2.36 10.99 -10.96
C ILE A 22 -1.78 11.61 -9.70
N ASN A 23 -0.49 11.37 -9.40
CA ASN A 23 0.18 11.86 -8.20
C ASN A 23 1.08 13.09 -8.48
N ASP A 24 0.74 13.91 -9.48
CA ASP A 24 1.48 15.12 -9.86
C ASP A 24 2.99 14.88 -10.13
N GLY A 25 3.33 13.69 -10.65
CA GLY A 25 4.72 13.30 -10.96
C GLY A 25 5.54 12.82 -9.75
N GLU A 26 4.91 12.57 -8.59
CA GLU A 26 5.54 11.86 -7.48
C GLU A 26 5.88 10.42 -7.88
N ASP A 27 7.12 9.99 -7.62
CA ASP A 27 7.68 8.71 -8.05
C ASP A 27 8.29 7.89 -6.90
N THR A 28 8.05 8.29 -5.64
CA THR A 28 8.47 7.54 -4.46
C THR A 28 7.31 6.87 -3.72
N ILE A 29 7.57 5.73 -3.10
CA ILE A 29 6.58 5.04 -2.23
C ILE A 29 6.17 5.98 -1.10
N GLU A 30 7.13 6.59 -0.42
CA GLU A 30 6.89 7.47 0.71
C GLU A 30 6.05 8.68 0.32
N GLY A 31 6.39 9.35 -0.79
CA GLY A 31 5.65 10.50 -1.28
C GLY A 31 4.22 10.13 -1.66
N THR A 32 4.03 9.02 -2.37
CA THR A 32 2.69 8.53 -2.76
C THR A 32 1.83 8.19 -1.54
N VAL A 33 2.39 7.50 -0.54
CA VAL A 33 1.68 7.23 0.73
C VAL A 33 1.37 8.52 1.49
N GLN A 34 2.25 9.53 1.44
CA GLN A 34 1.99 10.84 2.04
C GLN A 34 0.85 11.59 1.33
N ILE A 35 0.71 11.45 0.02
CA ILE A 35 -0.44 12.01 -0.72
C ILE A 35 -1.73 11.33 -0.26
N PHE A 36 -1.77 9.99 -0.22
CA PHE A 36 -2.91 9.24 0.33
C PHE A 36 -3.25 9.71 1.75
N LYS A 37 -2.24 9.78 2.62
CA LYS A 37 -2.38 10.18 4.02
C LYS A 37 -3.02 11.55 4.18
N LYS A 38 -2.63 12.54 3.36
CA LYS A 38 -3.21 13.90 3.39
C LYS A 38 -4.69 13.93 3.00
N SER A 39 -5.16 12.95 2.24
CA SER A 39 -6.55 12.84 1.76
C SER A 39 -7.46 12.03 2.69
N ALA A 40 -6.89 11.17 3.53
CA ALA A 40 -7.61 10.20 4.34
C ALA A 40 -7.84 10.72 5.78
N PRO A 41 -9.01 10.45 6.39
CA PRO A 41 -9.23 10.76 7.79
C PRO A 41 -8.47 9.79 8.72
N ASP A 42 -8.12 10.24 9.93
CA ASP A 42 -7.34 9.46 10.91
C ASP A 42 -7.86 8.04 11.17
N TRP A 43 -9.19 7.86 11.21
CA TRP A 43 -9.78 6.54 11.45
C TRP A 43 -9.49 5.57 10.30
N MET A 44 -9.46 6.05 9.06
CA MET A 44 -9.13 5.24 7.88
C MET A 44 -7.66 4.85 7.89
N LEU A 45 -6.79 5.77 8.30
CA LEU A 45 -5.35 5.49 8.44
C LEU A 45 -5.08 4.44 9.53
N LYS A 46 -5.82 4.50 10.62
CA LYS A 46 -5.77 3.48 11.68
C LYS A 46 -6.20 2.11 11.16
N ASP A 47 -7.30 2.05 10.43
CA ASP A 47 -7.81 0.79 9.87
C ASP A 47 -6.87 0.24 8.79
N LEU A 48 -6.25 1.09 7.95
CA LEU A 48 -5.22 0.67 7.00
C LEU A 48 -3.99 0.04 7.70
N VAL A 49 -3.55 0.62 8.81
CA VAL A 49 -2.45 0.04 9.61
C VAL A 49 -2.82 -1.35 10.14
N GLU A 50 -4.05 -1.51 10.62
CA GLU A 50 -4.56 -2.82 11.07
C GLU A 50 -4.66 -3.82 9.92
N GLU A 51 -5.14 -3.39 8.74
CA GLU A 51 -5.19 -4.23 7.53
C GLU A 51 -3.80 -4.68 7.07
N VAL A 52 -2.77 -3.83 7.17
CA VAL A 52 -1.39 -4.20 6.85
C VAL A 52 -0.86 -5.25 7.83
N ASP A 53 -1.08 -5.04 9.14
CA ASP A 53 -0.68 -6.00 10.18
C ASP A 53 -1.39 -7.35 9.99
N ASP A 54 -2.67 -7.32 9.64
CA ASP A 54 -3.47 -8.51 9.33
C ASP A 54 -3.00 -9.19 8.05
N PHE A 55 -2.64 -8.44 6.99
CA PHE A 55 -2.14 -9.01 5.74
C PHE A 55 -0.83 -9.77 5.97
N ILE A 56 0.14 -9.13 6.63
CA ILE A 56 1.45 -9.74 6.91
C ILE A 56 1.27 -10.98 7.79
N SER A 57 0.46 -10.90 8.85
CA SER A 57 0.27 -12.03 9.78
C SER A 57 -0.51 -13.20 9.17
N THR A 58 -1.50 -12.90 8.31
CA THR A 58 -2.35 -13.92 7.66
C THR A 58 -1.56 -14.74 6.65
N TYR A 59 -0.69 -14.09 5.88
CA TYR A 59 0.01 -14.74 4.77
C TYR A 59 1.45 -15.14 5.10
N ALA A 60 2.09 -14.53 6.10
CA ALA A 60 3.42 -14.88 6.60
C ALA A 60 4.43 -15.15 5.47
N ASP A 61 4.94 -16.38 5.36
CA ASP A 61 5.90 -16.78 4.31
C ASP A 61 5.36 -16.67 2.88
N GLY A 62 4.04 -16.60 2.70
CA GLY A 62 3.35 -16.44 1.41
C GLY A 62 2.88 -15.01 1.12
N VAL A 63 3.39 -14.01 1.85
CA VAL A 63 2.98 -12.60 1.70
C VAL A 63 3.26 -12.06 0.30
N GLU A 64 4.41 -12.43 -0.29
CA GLU A 64 4.82 -12.02 -1.63
C GLU A 64 3.87 -12.60 -2.69
N GLU A 65 3.58 -13.91 -2.63
CA GLU A 65 2.71 -14.58 -3.61
C GLU A 65 1.28 -14.07 -3.55
N GLU A 66 0.72 -13.87 -2.36
CA GLU A 66 -0.65 -13.37 -2.24
C GLU A 66 -0.76 -11.90 -2.66
N PHE A 67 0.21 -11.05 -2.33
CA PHE A 67 0.22 -9.66 -2.78
C PHE A 67 0.25 -9.59 -4.30
N LYS A 68 1.18 -10.34 -4.91
CA LYS A 68 1.31 -10.43 -6.37
C LYS A 68 0.00 -10.88 -7.02
N LYS A 69 -0.61 -11.95 -6.52
CA LYS A 69 -1.89 -12.46 -7.04
C LYS A 69 -3.02 -11.43 -6.98
N ARG A 70 -2.99 -10.50 -6.03
CA ARG A 70 -4.02 -9.46 -5.87
C ARG A 70 -3.75 -8.23 -6.73
N TYR A 71 -2.49 -7.82 -6.85
CA TYR A 71 -2.15 -6.48 -7.30
C TYR A 71 -1.17 -6.42 -8.46
N GLU A 72 -0.56 -7.52 -8.93
CA GLU A 72 0.53 -7.49 -9.93
C GLU A 72 0.19 -6.76 -11.23
N PHE A 73 -1.10 -6.70 -11.58
CA PHE A 73 -1.56 -5.97 -12.75
C PHE A 73 -1.47 -4.45 -12.55
N ASP A 74 -1.74 -3.97 -11.33
CA ASP A 74 -1.83 -2.55 -11.01
C ASP A 74 -0.54 -2.01 -10.40
N PHE A 75 0.08 -2.79 -9.50
CA PHE A 75 1.24 -2.39 -8.72
C PHE A 75 2.17 -3.58 -8.44
N ALA A 76 3.43 -3.42 -8.85
CA ALA A 76 4.50 -4.38 -8.62
C ALA A 76 5.63 -3.68 -7.83
N PRO A 77 5.80 -3.97 -6.53
CA PRO A 77 6.81 -3.32 -5.69
C PRO A 77 8.24 -3.39 -6.25
N GLU A 78 8.57 -4.44 -6.99
CA GLU A 78 9.87 -4.60 -7.64
C GLU A 78 10.18 -3.51 -8.68
N LEU A 79 9.16 -2.89 -9.28
CA LEU A 79 9.32 -1.75 -10.21
C LEU A 79 9.63 -0.44 -9.48
N TRP A 80 9.46 -0.42 -8.16
CA TRP A 80 9.75 0.69 -7.26
C TRP A 80 10.97 0.39 -6.36
N GLU A 81 11.82 -0.56 -6.77
CA GLU A 81 13.04 -0.95 -6.07
C GLU A 81 12.81 -1.42 -4.61
N THR A 82 11.67 -2.03 -4.32
CA THR A 82 11.32 -2.52 -2.97
C THR A 82 10.71 -3.94 -3.00
N THR A 83 10.60 -4.56 -1.83
CA THR A 83 9.86 -5.84 -1.64
C THR A 83 8.43 -5.58 -1.17
N VAL A 84 7.53 -6.57 -1.25
CA VAL A 84 6.17 -6.44 -0.69
C VAL A 84 6.24 -6.14 0.80
N HIS A 85 7.11 -6.84 1.54
CA HIS A 85 7.25 -6.63 2.97
C HIS A 85 7.73 -5.21 3.30
N GLU A 86 8.75 -4.69 2.61
CA GLU A 86 9.24 -3.33 2.81
C GLU A 86 8.18 -2.28 2.45
N PHE A 87 7.48 -2.45 1.32
CA PHE A 87 6.36 -1.60 0.94
C PHE A 87 5.30 -1.51 2.04
N LEU A 88 4.81 -2.67 2.50
CA LEU A 88 3.78 -2.75 3.55
C LEU A 88 4.26 -2.10 4.85
N MET A 89 5.51 -2.32 5.24
CA MET A 89 6.09 -1.69 6.43
C MET A 89 6.23 -0.17 6.29
N THR A 90 6.55 0.34 5.10
CA THR A 90 6.58 1.79 4.81
C THR A 90 5.19 2.40 4.93
N VAL A 91 4.16 1.78 4.35
CA VAL A 91 2.75 2.19 4.50
C VAL A 91 2.38 2.27 5.98
N ARG A 92 2.60 1.17 6.71
CA ARG A 92 2.34 1.08 8.16
C ARG A 92 3.03 2.18 8.95
N GLN A 93 4.31 2.44 8.66
CA GLN A 93 5.12 3.43 9.36
C GLN A 93 4.64 4.86 9.10
N ILE A 94 4.25 5.20 7.87
CA ILE A 94 3.78 6.56 7.53
C ILE A 94 2.37 6.82 8.09
N CYS A 95 1.46 5.87 7.94
CA CYS A 95 0.07 6.00 8.37
C CYS A 95 -0.11 5.97 9.89
N SER A 96 0.86 5.41 10.64
CA SER A 96 0.85 5.44 12.12
C SER A 96 1.39 6.73 12.73
N GLN A 97 2.02 7.61 11.94
CA GLN A 97 2.51 8.91 12.41
C GLN A 97 1.36 9.91 12.53
N LYS A 98 1.40 10.77 13.55
CA LYS A 98 0.47 11.90 13.71
C LYS A 98 0.83 13.07 12.79
#